data_AF-A0A1B1TFB6-F1
#
_entry.id   AF-A0A1B1TFB6-F1
#
_cell.length_a   1.000
_cell.length_b   1.000
_cell.length_c   1.000
_cell.angle_alpha   90.00
_cell.angle_beta   90.00
_cell.angle_gamma   90.00
#
_symmetry.space_group_name_H-M   'P 1'
#
loop_
_entity.id
_entity.type
_entity.pdbx_description
1 polymer ?
#
loop_
_entity_poly.entity_id
_entity_poly.type
_entity_poly.pdbx_seq_one_letter_code
_entity_poly.pdbx_strand_id
1 'polypeptide(L)'
;MSWNTLLIDAGLSEREAEAVIVLSAKPNLKASELAKELGTTRLDAYNSLERLQSGGLVTVTVDRPMKFSSPPLKNVLEHLINIRKEQLKKIEQGFEDIKEGKIQDIQEDITLDLETEPKFAVLKERVHIFSKIEKMALESQHSLILTLGKFGILHLCRSTALSEVNKAAKRGVEVKVMAQLDRRTIRFFSELDSAVEVRHSDDLESQGTVMDQLEAIQYLNTEENPVGRGKTDAALLIQSSPFAESQRNLIESIWEEAIPFELASKRFTEERIVDPLKLTLDGGSFLDRIRDVLQISEELPESDTPFNLDAFMASGLEISDARKKLGTGGISSLNTFGIDIGSLLRQVGNRIGEELAFSLRKIDGHVEFLSEMMDWYEYAGLGELSYDADPIFHIKVHLLLDADNSDQLPLWELDDGIIEGTLLSRYSSMKEVIIERIQSADNKDEFCRYNLVLSDDN
;
A
#
# COMPACT_ATOMS: atom_id res chain seq x y z
N MET A 1 -2.81 -3.95 -44.76
CA MET A 1 -4.12 -4.00 -44.07
C MET A 1 -5.02 -4.96 -44.82
N SER A 2 -5.78 -5.79 -44.11
CA SER A 2 -6.72 -6.75 -44.71
C SER A 2 -8.12 -6.12 -44.79
N TRP A 3 -8.94 -6.55 -45.74
CA TRP A 3 -10.36 -6.17 -45.78
C TRP A 3 -11.12 -6.61 -44.52
N ASN A 4 -10.70 -7.72 -43.92
CA ASN A 4 -11.33 -8.23 -42.71
C ASN A 4 -11.18 -7.25 -41.52
N THR A 5 -9.97 -6.71 -41.32
CA THR A 5 -9.71 -5.76 -40.24
C THR A 5 -10.52 -4.47 -40.42
N LEU A 6 -10.62 -3.96 -41.65
CA LEU A 6 -11.39 -2.74 -41.93
C LEU A 6 -12.90 -2.91 -41.71
N LEU A 7 -13.45 -4.09 -42.01
CA LEU A 7 -14.86 -4.40 -41.79
C LEU A 7 -15.19 -4.59 -40.31
N ILE A 8 -14.26 -5.19 -39.55
CA ILE A 8 -14.38 -5.31 -38.09
C ILE A 8 -14.30 -3.93 -37.43
N ASP A 9 -13.36 -3.08 -37.85
CA ASP A 9 -13.23 -1.71 -37.35
C ASP A 9 -14.46 -0.84 -37.71
N ALA A 10 -15.12 -1.13 -38.83
CA ALA A 10 -16.39 -0.51 -39.21
C ALA A 10 -17.60 -1.02 -38.38
N GLY A 11 -17.38 -2.01 -37.52
CA GLY A 11 -18.29 -2.53 -36.51
C GLY A 11 -19.12 -3.73 -36.94
N LEU A 12 -18.60 -4.55 -37.86
CA LEU A 12 -19.09 -5.91 -38.09
C LEU A 12 -18.41 -6.89 -37.13
N SER A 13 -19.11 -7.95 -36.73
CA SER A 13 -18.46 -9.09 -36.07
C SER A 13 -17.55 -9.83 -37.04
N GLU A 14 -16.59 -10.59 -36.51
CA GLU A 14 -15.64 -11.39 -37.31
C GLU A 14 -16.36 -12.30 -38.33
N ARG A 15 -17.43 -12.96 -37.90
CA ARG A 15 -18.27 -13.82 -38.76
C ARG A 15 -19.01 -13.05 -39.84
N GLU A 16 -19.53 -11.87 -39.53
CA GLU A 16 -20.23 -11.02 -40.49
C GLU A 16 -19.26 -10.46 -41.53
N ALA A 17 -18.06 -10.05 -41.12
CA ALA A 17 -17.00 -9.57 -42.01
C ALA A 17 -16.56 -10.66 -43.00
N GLU A 18 -16.33 -11.88 -42.53
CA GLU A 18 -16.01 -13.03 -43.39
C GLU A 18 -17.15 -13.39 -44.34
N ALA A 19 -18.40 -13.39 -43.85
CA ALA A 19 -19.57 -13.65 -44.67
C ALA A 19 -19.70 -12.65 -45.83
N VAL A 20 -19.50 -11.35 -45.56
CA VAL A 20 -19.51 -10.30 -46.59
C VAL A 20 -18.39 -10.50 -47.59
N ILE A 21 -17.17 -10.80 -47.15
CA ILE A 21 -16.03 -11.08 -48.05
C ILE A 21 -16.34 -12.22 -49.01
N VAL A 22 -16.91 -13.32 -48.50
CA VAL A 22 -17.29 -14.48 -49.33
C VAL A 22 -18.41 -14.11 -50.31
N LEU A 23 -19.44 -13.39 -49.87
CA LEU A 23 -20.60 -13.03 -50.69
C LEU A 23 -20.29 -11.95 -51.74
N SER A 24 -19.32 -11.07 -51.48
CA SER A 24 -18.82 -10.10 -52.46
C SER A 24 -17.96 -10.78 -53.55
N ALA A 25 -17.28 -11.89 -53.21
CA ALA A 25 -16.47 -12.65 -54.16
C ALA A 25 -17.29 -13.68 -54.96
N LYS A 26 -18.28 -14.31 -54.32
CA LYS A 26 -19.17 -15.33 -54.89
C LYS A 26 -20.63 -14.92 -54.67
N PRO A 27 -21.25 -14.21 -55.62
CA PRO A 27 -22.67 -13.85 -55.49
C PRO A 27 -23.56 -15.10 -55.63
N ASN A 28 -24.79 -15.00 -55.12
CA ASN A 28 -25.87 -15.99 -55.23
C ASN A 28 -25.61 -17.32 -54.49
N LEU A 29 -25.00 -17.27 -53.30
CA LEU A 29 -24.77 -18.44 -52.46
C LEU A 29 -25.97 -18.75 -51.57
N LYS A 30 -26.23 -20.04 -51.32
CA LYS A 30 -27.19 -20.46 -50.30
C LYS A 30 -26.56 -20.36 -48.91
N ALA A 31 -27.38 -20.17 -47.86
CA ALA A 31 -26.91 -20.17 -46.47
C ALA A 31 -26.13 -21.45 -46.10
N SER A 32 -26.53 -22.62 -46.64
CA SER A 32 -25.81 -23.88 -46.43
C SER A 32 -24.46 -23.95 -47.13
N GLU A 33 -24.28 -23.24 -48.24
CA GLU A 33 -23.02 -23.17 -48.99
C GLU A 33 -22.08 -22.16 -48.32
N LEU A 34 -22.61 -21.02 -47.86
CA LEU A 34 -21.88 -20.06 -47.05
C LEU A 34 -21.36 -20.67 -45.74
N ALA A 35 -22.21 -21.42 -45.02
CA ALA A 35 -21.79 -22.12 -43.80
C ALA A 35 -20.62 -23.09 -44.05
N LYS A 36 -20.60 -23.75 -45.22
CA LYS A 36 -19.53 -24.67 -45.60
C LYS A 36 -18.22 -23.94 -45.91
N GLU A 37 -18.30 -22.78 -46.56
CA GLU A 37 -17.12 -21.94 -46.86
C GLU A 37 -16.54 -21.28 -45.61
N LEU A 38 -17.39 -20.88 -44.66
CA LEU A 38 -16.99 -20.25 -43.40
C LEU A 38 -16.59 -21.27 -42.31
N GLY A 39 -16.82 -22.57 -42.52
CA GLY A 39 -16.58 -23.59 -41.50
C GLY A 39 -17.50 -23.47 -40.28
N THR A 40 -18.69 -22.89 -40.43
CA THR A 40 -19.65 -22.63 -39.35
C THR A 40 -20.89 -23.52 -39.44
N THR A 41 -21.75 -23.47 -38.42
CA THR A 41 -23.05 -24.15 -38.48
C THR A 41 -24.01 -23.42 -39.44
N ARG A 42 -25.01 -24.15 -39.97
CA ARG A 42 -26.06 -23.54 -40.80
C ARG A 42 -26.83 -22.46 -40.04
N LEU A 43 -27.08 -22.65 -38.74
CA LEU A 43 -27.81 -21.72 -37.90
C LEU A 43 -27.04 -20.40 -37.74
N ASP A 44 -25.74 -20.47 -37.49
CA ASP A 44 -24.88 -19.28 -37.36
C ASP A 44 -24.79 -18.47 -38.66
N ALA A 45 -24.76 -19.16 -39.81
CA ALA A 45 -24.78 -18.52 -41.11
C ALA A 45 -26.11 -17.78 -41.36
N TYR A 46 -27.25 -18.36 -40.96
CA TYR A 46 -28.55 -17.69 -41.04
C TYR A 46 -28.62 -16.44 -40.14
N ASN A 47 -28.17 -16.53 -38.88
CA ASN A 47 -28.15 -15.39 -37.97
C ASN A 47 -27.29 -14.22 -38.49
N SER A 48 -26.14 -14.54 -39.07
CA SER A 48 -25.24 -13.54 -39.66
C SER A 48 -25.86 -12.91 -40.92
N LEU A 49 -26.46 -13.73 -41.78
CA LEU A 49 -27.15 -13.25 -43.00
C LEU A 49 -28.36 -12.38 -42.68
N GLU A 50 -29.14 -12.71 -41.66
CA GLU A 50 -30.30 -11.93 -41.24
C GLU A 50 -29.90 -10.54 -40.74
N ARG A 51 -28.82 -10.46 -39.94
CA ARG A 51 -28.25 -9.18 -39.47
C ARG A 51 -27.63 -8.36 -40.60
N LEU A 52 -26.92 -9.01 -41.51
CA LEU A 52 -26.36 -8.34 -42.68
C LEU A 52 -27.45 -7.86 -43.65
N GLN A 53 -28.56 -8.59 -43.76
CA GLN A 53 -29.71 -8.19 -44.56
C GLN A 53 -30.47 -7.02 -43.93
N SER A 54 -30.72 -7.06 -42.62
CA SER A 54 -31.37 -5.95 -41.91
C SER A 54 -30.53 -4.67 -41.94
N GLY A 55 -29.19 -4.81 -41.93
CA GLY A 55 -28.24 -3.73 -42.17
C GLY A 55 -28.08 -3.31 -43.63
N GLY A 56 -28.78 -3.91 -44.58
CA GLY A 56 -28.72 -3.56 -46.01
C GLY A 56 -27.43 -3.94 -46.73
N LEU A 57 -26.54 -4.72 -46.11
CA LEU A 57 -25.23 -5.12 -46.65
C LEU A 57 -25.31 -6.37 -47.54
N VAL A 58 -26.38 -7.15 -47.38
CA VAL A 58 -26.66 -8.37 -48.16
C VAL A 58 -28.07 -8.30 -48.73
N THR A 59 -28.18 -8.67 -50.01
CA THR A 59 -29.45 -8.81 -50.73
C THR A 59 -29.82 -10.28 -50.84
N VAL A 60 -31.12 -10.56 -50.90
CA VAL A 60 -31.65 -11.92 -50.99
C VAL A 60 -32.62 -12.06 -52.15
N THR A 61 -32.58 -13.19 -52.85
CA THR A 61 -33.57 -13.53 -53.88
C THR A 61 -34.79 -14.23 -53.28
N VAL A 62 -35.96 -14.01 -53.90
CA VAL A 62 -37.25 -14.60 -53.46
C VAL A 62 -37.38 -16.10 -53.83
N ASP A 63 -36.41 -16.63 -54.59
CA ASP A 63 -36.40 -18.03 -55.01
C ASP A 63 -36.23 -19.01 -53.84
N ARG A 64 -36.76 -20.23 -53.99
CA ARG A 64 -36.50 -21.33 -53.07
C ARG A 64 -35.53 -22.34 -53.72
N PRO A 65 -34.36 -22.60 -53.14
CA PRO A 65 -33.81 -22.01 -51.91
C PRO A 65 -33.29 -20.58 -52.11
N MET A 66 -33.40 -19.76 -51.05
CA MET A 66 -32.97 -18.35 -51.04
C MET A 66 -31.48 -18.25 -51.30
N LYS A 67 -31.09 -17.28 -52.14
CA LYS A 67 -29.69 -16.99 -52.46
C LYS A 67 -29.33 -15.58 -52.01
N PHE A 68 -28.13 -15.45 -51.47
CA PHE A 68 -27.62 -14.22 -50.88
C PHE A 68 -26.47 -13.66 -51.71
N SER A 69 -26.41 -12.35 -51.83
CA SER A 69 -25.37 -11.62 -52.57
C SER A 69 -25.02 -10.33 -51.84
N SER A 70 -23.74 -9.98 -51.79
CA SER A 70 -23.28 -8.69 -51.27
C SER A 70 -22.71 -7.83 -52.40
N PRO A 71 -22.88 -6.49 -52.34
CA PRO A 71 -22.16 -5.57 -53.23
C PRO A 71 -20.63 -5.73 -53.13
N PRO A 72 -19.86 -5.12 -54.04
CA PRO A 72 -18.41 -5.08 -53.93
C PRO A 72 -17.95 -4.49 -52.60
N LEU A 73 -16.87 -5.03 -52.02
CA LEU A 73 -16.37 -4.66 -50.69
C LEU A 73 -16.17 -3.16 -50.48
N LYS A 74 -15.76 -2.43 -51.54
CA LYS A 74 -15.61 -0.97 -51.50
C LYS A 74 -16.94 -0.27 -51.18
N ASN A 75 -18.03 -0.71 -51.81
CA ASN A 75 -19.36 -0.12 -51.64
C ASN A 75 -19.94 -0.48 -50.26
N VAL A 76 -19.68 -1.71 -49.79
CA VAL A 76 -20.05 -2.14 -48.43
C VAL A 76 -19.37 -1.25 -47.40
N LEU A 77 -18.06 -1.03 -47.53
CA LEU A 77 -17.31 -0.20 -46.59
C LEU A 77 -17.76 1.26 -46.64
N GLU A 78 -18.00 1.81 -47.84
CA GLU A 78 -18.53 3.17 -48.00
C GLU A 78 -19.92 3.32 -47.36
N HIS A 79 -20.79 2.30 -47.51
CA HIS A 79 -22.09 2.28 -46.88
C HIS A 79 -21.99 2.25 -45.35
N LEU A 80 -21.12 1.41 -44.79
CA LEU A 80 -20.85 1.35 -43.36
C LEU A 80 -20.32 2.69 -42.83
N ILE A 81 -19.36 3.31 -43.52
CA ILE A 81 -18.81 4.63 -43.16
C ILE A 81 -19.93 5.68 -43.12
N ASN A 82 -20.84 5.68 -44.10
CA ASN A 82 -21.95 6.63 -44.14
C ASN A 82 -22.93 6.41 -42.99
N ILE A 83 -23.28 5.16 -42.66
CA ILE A 83 -24.09 4.82 -41.49
C ILE A 83 -23.43 5.34 -40.21
N ARG A 84 -22.11 5.14 -40.04
CA ARG A 84 -21.38 5.63 -38.87
C ARG A 84 -21.33 7.15 -38.79
N LYS A 85 -21.11 7.83 -39.92
CA LYS A 85 -21.16 9.30 -39.97
C LYS A 85 -22.53 9.85 -39.60
N GLU A 86 -23.62 9.22 -40.06
CA GLU A 86 -24.98 9.62 -39.69
C GLU A 86 -25.27 9.35 -38.22
N GLN A 87 -24.85 8.21 -37.68
CA GLN A 87 -24.97 7.90 -36.24
C GLN A 87 -24.21 8.92 -35.40
N LEU A 88 -22.96 9.22 -35.77
CA LEU A 88 -22.14 10.21 -35.09
C LEU A 88 -22.79 11.59 -35.15
N LYS A 89 -23.26 12.02 -36.33
CA LYS A 89 -23.95 13.30 -36.49
C LYS A 89 -25.22 13.38 -35.64
N LYS A 90 -26.00 12.30 -35.51
CA LYS A 90 -27.18 12.25 -34.64
C LYS A 90 -26.80 12.37 -33.16
N ILE A 91 -25.71 11.74 -32.74
CA ILE A 91 -25.20 11.83 -31.37
C ILE A 91 -24.69 13.24 -31.09
N GLU A 92 -23.91 13.83 -32.00
CA GLU A 92 -23.41 15.19 -31.91
C GLU A 92 -24.56 16.21 -31.85
N GLN A 93 -25.59 16.05 -32.69
CA GLN A 93 -26.79 16.88 -32.67
C GLN A 93 -27.58 16.69 -31.37
N GLY A 94 -27.80 15.45 -30.92
CA GLY A 94 -28.46 15.18 -29.64
C GLY A 94 -27.69 15.79 -28.46
N PHE A 95 -26.36 15.75 -28.49
CA PHE A 95 -25.52 16.36 -27.47
C PHE A 95 -25.58 17.88 -27.49
N GLU A 96 -25.55 18.52 -28.67
CA GLU A 96 -25.74 19.98 -28.77
C GLU A 96 -27.17 20.38 -28.41
N ASP A 97 -28.20 19.60 -28.75
CA ASP A 97 -29.59 19.86 -28.34
C ASP A 97 -29.79 19.73 -26.81
N ILE A 98 -29.08 18.81 -26.14
CA ILE A 98 -29.01 18.72 -24.67
C ILE A 98 -28.29 19.95 -24.10
N LYS A 99 -27.13 20.30 -24.66
CA LYS A 99 -26.32 21.43 -24.20
C LYS A 99 -26.99 22.80 -24.40
N GLU A 100 -27.80 22.94 -25.46
CA GLU A 100 -28.63 24.10 -25.75
C GLU A 100 -29.99 24.07 -25.03
N GLY A 101 -30.28 23.02 -24.24
CA GLY A 101 -31.48 22.91 -23.40
C GLY A 101 -32.79 22.73 -24.18
N LYS A 102 -32.76 22.21 -25.40
CA LYS A 102 -33.95 22.01 -26.26
C LYS A 102 -34.66 20.69 -25.99
N ILE A 103 -33.95 19.72 -25.43
CA ILE A 103 -34.56 18.55 -24.84
C ILE A 103 -34.87 18.96 -23.41
N GLN A 104 -36.15 18.90 -23.03
CA GLN A 104 -36.53 18.90 -21.62
C GLN A 104 -35.67 17.82 -20.99
N ASP A 105 -34.66 18.25 -20.23
CA ASP A 105 -33.98 17.37 -19.33
C ASP A 105 -35.10 16.56 -18.66
N ILE A 106 -34.95 15.25 -18.65
CA ILE A 106 -35.41 14.55 -17.47
C ILE A 106 -34.50 15.12 -16.37
N GLN A 107 -34.81 16.34 -15.93
CA GLN A 107 -34.79 16.72 -14.55
C GLN A 107 -35.73 15.69 -13.93
N GLU A 108 -35.20 14.48 -13.73
CA GLU A 108 -35.23 13.97 -12.39
C GLU A 108 -34.78 15.19 -11.58
N ASP A 109 -35.77 15.83 -10.95
CA ASP A 109 -35.61 16.38 -9.63
C ASP A 109 -34.87 15.31 -8.81
N ILE A 110 -33.56 15.17 -9.06
CA ILE A 110 -32.60 14.93 -8.02
C ILE A 110 -32.68 16.26 -7.27
N THR A 111 -33.75 16.41 -6.49
CA THR A 111 -33.60 16.90 -5.14
C THR A 111 -32.24 16.40 -4.71
N LEU A 112 -31.34 17.33 -4.41
CA LEU A 112 -30.19 17.02 -3.58
C LEU A 112 -30.77 16.45 -2.28
N ASP A 113 -31.25 15.21 -2.32
CA ASP A 113 -31.34 14.35 -1.19
C ASP A 113 -29.89 14.22 -0.78
N LEU A 114 -29.62 14.92 0.31
CA LEU A 114 -28.42 14.92 1.12
C LEU A 114 -28.18 13.52 1.74
N GLU A 115 -28.57 12.47 1.03
CA GLU A 115 -28.28 11.07 1.27
C GLU A 115 -27.84 10.50 -0.08
N THR A 116 -26.59 10.79 -0.46
CA THR A 116 -26.00 10.21 -1.67
C THR A 116 -25.93 8.70 -1.45
N GLU A 117 -26.89 7.96 -2.01
CA GLU A 117 -26.87 6.50 -1.95
C GLU A 117 -25.48 6.00 -2.40
N PRO A 118 -24.84 5.12 -1.62
CA PRO A 118 -23.50 4.67 -1.92
C PRO A 118 -23.49 3.94 -3.27
N LYS A 119 -22.72 4.44 -4.24
CA LYS A 119 -22.59 3.82 -5.55
C LYS A 119 -21.36 2.92 -5.60
N PHE A 120 -21.54 1.73 -6.15
CA PHE A 120 -20.49 0.73 -6.29
C PHE A 120 -20.34 0.34 -7.77
N ALA A 121 -19.10 0.31 -8.25
CA ALA A 121 -18.79 -0.17 -9.59
C ALA A 121 -17.55 -1.06 -9.57
N VAL A 122 -17.57 -2.15 -10.35
CA VAL A 122 -16.42 -3.03 -10.49
C VAL A 122 -15.61 -2.61 -11.72
N LEU A 123 -14.38 -2.17 -11.50
CA LEU A 123 -13.43 -1.86 -12.55
C LEU A 123 -12.60 -3.12 -12.83
N LYS A 124 -12.65 -3.59 -14.08
CA LYS A 124 -11.84 -4.73 -14.56
C LYS A 124 -10.74 -4.22 -15.46
N GLU A 125 -9.61 -4.91 -15.40
CA GLU A 125 -8.38 -4.60 -16.13
C GLU A 125 -7.66 -3.35 -15.64
N ARG A 126 -6.34 -3.44 -15.56
CA ARG A 126 -5.46 -2.37 -15.09
C ARG A 126 -5.70 -1.03 -15.77
N VAL A 127 -5.91 -1.04 -17.09
CA VAL A 127 -6.10 0.20 -17.87
C VAL A 127 -7.28 1.00 -17.35
N HIS A 128 -8.42 0.36 -17.06
CA HIS A 128 -9.60 1.06 -16.56
C HIS A 128 -9.42 1.57 -15.12
N ILE A 129 -8.70 0.81 -14.29
CA ILE A 129 -8.40 1.22 -12.91
C ILE A 129 -7.55 2.50 -12.93
N PHE A 130 -6.44 2.51 -13.68
CA PHE A 130 -5.57 3.68 -13.79
C PHE A 130 -6.24 4.86 -14.50
N SER A 131 -7.09 4.62 -15.50
CA SER A 131 -7.91 5.70 -16.10
C SER A 131 -8.88 6.34 -15.10
N LYS A 132 -9.40 5.59 -14.12
CA LYS A 132 -10.21 6.18 -13.04
C LYS A 132 -9.35 6.91 -12.02
N ILE A 133 -8.17 6.40 -11.67
CA ILE A 133 -7.20 7.11 -10.82
C ILE A 133 -6.77 8.44 -11.47
N GLU A 134 -6.56 8.45 -12.78
CA GLU A 134 -6.27 9.68 -13.54
C GLU A 134 -7.38 10.72 -13.37
N LYS A 135 -8.65 10.32 -13.50
CA LYS A 135 -9.80 11.21 -13.27
C LYS A 135 -9.87 11.70 -11.82
N MET A 136 -9.63 10.81 -10.85
CA MET A 136 -9.59 11.19 -9.44
C MET A 136 -8.47 12.21 -9.17
N ALA A 137 -7.29 12.03 -9.77
CA ALA A 137 -6.19 12.99 -9.66
C ALA A 137 -6.50 14.33 -10.35
N LEU A 138 -7.30 14.33 -11.42
CA LEU A 138 -7.72 15.56 -12.10
C LEU A 138 -8.77 16.33 -11.28
N GLU A 139 -9.73 15.62 -10.69
CA GLU A 139 -10.89 16.19 -9.98
C GLU A 139 -10.57 16.56 -8.52
N SER A 140 -9.52 15.96 -7.93
CA SER A 140 -9.12 16.19 -6.53
C SER A 140 -8.87 17.66 -6.21
N GLN A 141 -9.42 18.08 -5.06
CA GLN A 141 -9.31 19.45 -4.57
C GLN A 141 -8.45 19.57 -3.31
N HIS A 142 -8.48 18.57 -2.42
CA HIS A 142 -7.86 18.67 -1.09
C HIS A 142 -6.77 17.61 -0.88
N SER A 143 -7.09 16.34 -1.10
CA SER A 143 -6.18 15.23 -0.82
C SER A 143 -6.33 14.07 -1.81
N LEU A 144 -5.22 13.41 -2.12
CA LEU A 144 -5.19 12.18 -2.89
C LEU A 144 -4.21 11.20 -2.22
N ILE A 145 -4.73 10.07 -1.75
CA ILE A 145 -3.94 9.06 -1.05
C ILE A 145 -3.87 7.81 -1.91
N LEU A 146 -2.66 7.38 -2.28
CA LEU A 146 -2.39 6.20 -3.10
C LEU A 146 -1.72 5.14 -2.24
N THR A 147 -2.30 3.93 -2.18
CA THR A 147 -1.70 2.76 -1.51
C THR A 147 -1.23 1.75 -2.55
N LEU A 148 0.09 1.60 -2.68
CA LEU A 148 0.73 0.87 -3.77
C LEU A 148 1.48 -0.37 -3.23
N GLY A 149 1.26 -1.53 -3.87
CA GLY A 149 2.10 -2.71 -3.63
C GLY A 149 3.50 -2.58 -4.26
N LYS A 150 4.31 -3.64 -4.13
CA LYS A 150 5.70 -3.71 -4.65
C LYS A 150 5.89 -3.21 -6.08
N PHE A 151 4.92 -3.50 -6.96
CA PHE A 151 4.93 -3.11 -8.37
C PHE A 151 3.94 -2.00 -8.73
N GLY A 152 3.17 -1.47 -7.77
CA GLY A 152 2.15 -0.45 -8.03
C GLY A 152 2.75 0.82 -8.62
N ILE A 153 3.93 1.25 -8.14
CA ILE A 153 4.64 2.42 -8.69
C ILE A 153 5.06 2.22 -10.15
N LEU A 154 5.50 1.01 -10.53
CA LEU A 154 5.84 0.69 -11.91
C LEU A 154 4.62 0.83 -12.83
N HIS A 155 3.46 0.39 -12.35
CA HIS A 155 2.21 0.49 -13.09
C HIS A 155 1.72 1.93 -13.20
N LEU A 156 1.86 2.72 -12.13
CA LEU A 156 1.56 4.14 -12.13
C LEU A 156 2.42 4.90 -13.15
N CYS A 157 3.75 4.70 -13.14
CA CYS A 157 4.68 5.35 -14.07
C CYS A 157 4.45 4.98 -15.54
N ARG A 158 3.94 3.78 -15.80
CA ARG A 158 3.58 3.33 -17.16
C ARG A 158 2.21 3.82 -17.61
N SER A 159 1.42 4.40 -16.72
CA SER A 159 0.08 4.90 -16.98
C SER A 159 0.08 6.42 -17.20
N THR A 160 -0.97 6.92 -17.83
CA THR A 160 -1.23 8.37 -17.96
C THR A 160 -1.51 9.04 -16.62
N ALA A 161 -1.90 8.27 -15.59
CA ALA A 161 -2.25 8.78 -14.27
C ALA A 161 -1.07 9.46 -13.56
N LEU A 162 0.20 9.06 -13.80
CA LEU A 162 1.37 9.70 -13.19
C LEU A 162 1.42 11.22 -13.48
N SER A 163 1.13 11.61 -14.72
CA SER A 163 1.10 13.02 -15.12
C SER A 163 0.09 13.81 -14.29
N GLU A 164 -1.11 13.26 -14.11
CA GLU A 164 -2.19 13.95 -13.39
C GLU A 164 -1.96 13.96 -11.88
N VAL A 165 -1.39 12.90 -11.31
CA VAL A 165 -0.96 12.87 -9.89
C VAL A 165 0.08 13.95 -9.62
N ASN A 166 1.10 14.06 -10.47
CA ASN A 166 2.13 15.10 -10.34
C ASN A 166 1.56 16.51 -10.53
N LYS A 167 0.59 16.69 -11.45
CA LYS A 167 -0.12 17.97 -11.61
C LYS A 167 -0.96 18.29 -10.38
N ALA A 168 -1.64 17.32 -9.77
CA ALA A 168 -2.43 17.51 -8.57
C ALA A 168 -1.56 18.04 -7.42
N ALA A 169 -0.40 17.42 -7.20
CA ALA A 169 0.57 17.89 -6.21
C ALA A 169 1.00 19.35 -6.48
N LYS A 170 1.28 19.70 -7.75
CA LYS A 170 1.61 21.08 -8.16
C LYS A 170 0.47 22.08 -7.99
N ARG A 171 -0.80 21.64 -8.02
CA ARG A 171 -1.96 22.48 -7.71
C ARG A 171 -2.10 22.78 -6.22
N GLY A 172 -1.32 22.12 -5.36
CA GLY A 172 -1.40 22.24 -3.91
C GLY A 172 -2.31 21.20 -3.24
N VAL A 173 -2.72 20.16 -3.98
CA VAL A 173 -3.43 19.00 -3.40
C VAL A 173 -2.44 18.20 -2.55
N GLU A 174 -2.85 17.78 -1.36
CA GLU A 174 -2.07 16.90 -0.48
C GLU A 174 -2.00 15.49 -1.09
N VAL A 175 -0.90 15.16 -1.77
CA VAL A 175 -0.70 13.85 -2.39
C VAL A 175 0.21 12.99 -1.51
N LYS A 176 -0.37 11.92 -0.95
CA LYS A 176 0.34 10.92 -0.14
C LYS A 176 0.43 9.60 -0.89
N VAL A 177 1.62 9.04 -0.97
CA VAL A 177 1.88 7.72 -1.57
C VAL A 177 2.44 6.80 -0.49
N MET A 178 1.63 5.85 -0.07
CA MET A 178 2.04 4.78 0.82
C MET A 178 2.39 3.56 -0.02
N ALA A 179 3.63 3.08 0.06
CA ALA A 179 4.09 2.02 -0.82
C ALA A 179 4.95 0.95 -0.14
N GLN A 180 4.85 -0.29 -0.63
CA GLN A 180 5.83 -1.31 -0.31
C GLN A 180 7.04 -1.18 -1.24
N LEU A 181 8.20 -0.77 -0.71
CA LEU A 181 9.41 -0.58 -1.50
C LEU A 181 10.05 -1.93 -1.88
N ASP A 182 10.58 -2.00 -3.09
CA ASP A 182 11.32 -3.16 -3.59
C ASP A 182 12.54 -2.68 -4.39
N ARG A 183 13.67 -3.40 -4.31
CA ARG A 183 14.91 -3.07 -5.03
C ARG A 183 14.69 -2.88 -6.53
N ARG A 184 13.74 -3.60 -7.12
CA ARG A 184 13.44 -3.57 -8.57
C ARG A 184 12.63 -2.34 -8.98
N THR A 185 11.88 -1.74 -8.05
CA THR A 185 10.92 -0.67 -8.34
C THR A 185 11.28 0.68 -7.74
N ILE A 186 12.25 0.72 -6.82
CA ILE A 186 12.66 1.94 -6.11
C ILE A 186 13.01 3.12 -7.03
N ARG A 187 13.59 2.85 -8.21
CA ARG A 187 13.95 3.89 -9.19
C ARG A 187 12.74 4.67 -9.72
N PHE A 188 11.56 4.06 -9.77
CA PHE A 188 10.36 4.69 -10.34
C PHE A 188 9.78 5.78 -9.43
N PHE A 189 10.08 5.76 -8.14
CA PHE A 189 9.66 6.84 -7.23
C PHE A 189 10.32 8.18 -7.56
N SER A 190 11.47 8.18 -8.26
CA SER A 190 12.11 9.42 -8.75
C SER A 190 11.32 10.15 -9.84
N GLU A 191 10.30 9.51 -10.42
CA GLU A 191 9.41 10.13 -11.41
C GLU A 191 8.24 10.91 -10.76
N LEU A 192 8.04 10.77 -9.45
CA LEU A 192 7.08 11.56 -8.69
C LEU A 192 7.60 12.98 -8.46
N ASP A 193 6.68 13.94 -8.38
CA ASP A 193 7.05 15.32 -8.04
C ASP A 193 7.54 15.45 -6.59
N SER A 194 8.43 16.40 -6.33
CA SER A 194 8.97 16.68 -4.99
C SER A 194 7.91 17.04 -3.94
N ALA A 195 6.73 17.50 -4.37
CA ALA A 195 5.61 17.80 -3.47
C ALA A 195 4.82 16.56 -3.04
N VAL A 196 5.08 15.38 -3.65
CA VAL A 196 4.42 14.13 -3.28
C VAL A 196 5.14 13.52 -2.08
N GLU A 197 4.41 13.32 -0.99
CA GLU A 197 4.96 12.62 0.17
C GLU A 197 4.93 11.11 -0.05
N VAL A 198 6.07 10.45 0.15
CA VAL A 198 6.19 9.00 -0.01
C VAL A 198 6.63 8.37 1.30
N ARG A 199 5.90 7.34 1.75
CA ARG A 199 6.28 6.52 2.90
C ARG A 199 6.23 5.03 2.58
N HIS A 200 7.09 4.29 3.25
CA HIS A 200 7.19 2.85 3.18
C HIS A 200 6.46 2.19 4.34
N SER A 201 5.63 1.19 4.03
CA SER A 201 5.12 0.24 5.01
C SER A 201 5.12 -1.16 4.39
N ASP A 202 5.41 -2.17 5.21
CA ASP A 202 5.30 -3.59 4.85
C ASP A 202 3.87 -4.12 5.07
N ASP A 203 3.10 -3.48 5.97
CA ASP A 203 1.72 -3.83 6.32
C ASP A 203 0.70 -3.15 5.40
N LEU A 204 0.80 -3.41 4.09
CA LEU A 204 -0.21 -3.01 3.10
C LEU A 204 -0.97 -4.22 2.56
N GLU A 205 -1.93 -4.70 3.35
CA GLU A 205 -2.86 -5.74 2.88
C GLU A 205 -3.89 -5.18 1.87
N SER A 206 -4.24 -3.89 1.97
CA SER A 206 -5.23 -3.24 1.10
C SER A 206 -4.59 -2.17 0.22
N GLN A 207 -4.55 -2.42 -1.09
CA GLN A 207 -4.09 -1.48 -2.12
C GLN A 207 -5.28 -0.72 -2.72
N GLY A 208 -5.05 0.51 -3.16
CA GLY A 208 -6.16 1.40 -3.47
C GLY A 208 -5.79 2.86 -3.66
N THR A 209 -6.83 3.68 -3.77
CA THR A 209 -6.72 5.12 -3.89
C THR A 209 -7.92 5.77 -3.24
N VAL A 210 -7.71 6.80 -2.42
CA VAL A 210 -8.79 7.59 -1.83
C VAL A 210 -8.63 9.04 -2.29
N MET A 211 -9.70 9.63 -2.80
CA MET A 211 -9.76 11.03 -3.21
C MET A 211 -10.64 11.82 -2.26
N ASP A 212 -10.07 12.87 -1.69
CA ASP A 212 -10.69 13.78 -0.73
C ASP A 212 -11.35 12.98 0.41
N GLN A 213 -12.67 12.95 0.44
CA GLN A 213 -13.51 12.10 1.31
C GLN A 213 -14.79 11.70 0.55
N LEU A 214 -14.66 11.47 -0.77
CA LEU A 214 -15.81 11.27 -1.66
C LEU A 214 -15.77 9.91 -2.35
N GLU A 215 -14.60 9.53 -2.86
CA GLU A 215 -14.43 8.34 -3.66
C GLU A 215 -13.22 7.52 -3.22
N ALA A 216 -13.38 6.19 -3.20
CA ALA A 216 -12.32 5.24 -2.94
C ALA A 216 -12.30 4.14 -4.00
N ILE A 217 -11.10 3.75 -4.40
CA ILE A 217 -10.81 2.54 -5.17
C ILE A 217 -10.12 1.56 -4.23
N GLN A 218 -10.63 0.34 -4.16
CA GLN A 218 -9.99 -0.76 -3.45
C GLN A 218 -9.71 -1.91 -4.41
N TYR A 219 -8.46 -2.38 -4.45
CA TYR A 219 -8.07 -3.50 -5.28
C TYR A 219 -8.60 -4.80 -4.66
N LEU A 220 -9.29 -5.60 -5.47
CA LEU A 220 -9.79 -6.93 -5.10
C LEU A 220 -8.79 -8.01 -5.51
N ASN A 221 -8.13 -7.81 -6.64
CA ASN A 221 -7.13 -8.71 -7.17
C ASN A 221 -6.10 -7.92 -7.98
N THR A 222 -4.83 -8.24 -7.77
CA THR A 222 -3.71 -7.68 -8.52
C THR A 222 -2.91 -8.83 -9.11
N GLU A 223 -2.71 -8.81 -10.43
CA GLU A 223 -1.89 -9.80 -11.12
C GLU A 223 -0.45 -9.78 -10.57
N GLU A 224 0.04 -10.94 -10.10
CA GLU A 224 1.41 -11.05 -9.56
C GLU A 224 2.48 -10.71 -10.59
N ASN A 225 2.19 -10.97 -11.88
CA ASN A 225 3.11 -10.68 -12.96
C ASN A 225 3.18 -9.17 -13.26
N PRO A 226 4.31 -8.51 -13.00
CA PRO A 226 4.42 -7.05 -13.11
C PRO A 226 4.40 -6.53 -14.55
N VAL A 227 4.65 -7.39 -15.54
CA VAL A 227 4.70 -7.03 -16.98
C VAL A 227 3.48 -7.52 -17.78
N GLY A 228 2.51 -8.15 -17.12
CA GLY A 228 1.24 -8.50 -17.74
C GLY A 228 0.41 -7.28 -18.12
N ARG A 229 -0.58 -7.47 -19.02
CA ARG A 229 -1.57 -6.43 -19.35
C ARG A 229 -2.57 -6.17 -18.21
N GLY A 230 -2.46 -6.88 -17.09
CA GLY A 230 -3.34 -6.70 -15.94
C GLY A 230 -4.77 -7.14 -16.24
N LYS A 231 -4.96 -8.20 -17.03
CA LYS A 231 -6.31 -8.66 -17.44
C LYS A 231 -7.12 -9.20 -16.27
N THR A 232 -6.44 -9.71 -15.26
CA THR A 232 -7.03 -10.24 -14.03
C THR A 232 -7.13 -9.20 -12.93
N ASP A 233 -6.60 -7.98 -13.14
CA ASP A 233 -6.71 -6.90 -12.17
C ASP A 233 -8.17 -6.50 -12.05
N ALA A 234 -8.65 -6.39 -10.81
CA ALA A 234 -10.00 -5.97 -10.50
C ALA A 234 -9.98 -5.06 -9.27
N ALA A 235 -10.74 -3.97 -9.34
CA ALA A 235 -10.92 -3.06 -8.24
C ALA A 235 -12.39 -2.68 -8.07
N LEU A 236 -12.77 -2.37 -6.85
CA LEU A 236 -14.07 -1.84 -6.48
C LEU A 236 -13.96 -0.32 -6.35
N LEU A 237 -14.73 0.40 -7.15
CA LEU A 237 -14.95 1.83 -7.01
C LEU A 237 -16.15 2.06 -6.11
N ILE A 238 -15.97 2.86 -5.07
CA ILE A 238 -16.98 3.18 -4.06
C ILE A 238 -17.10 4.69 -3.98
N GLN A 239 -18.27 5.22 -4.33
CA GLN A 239 -18.61 6.64 -4.18
C GLN A 239 -19.51 6.77 -2.95
N SER A 240 -18.90 7.01 -1.80
CA SER A 240 -19.57 7.11 -0.51
C SER A 240 -18.66 7.83 0.47
N SER A 241 -19.11 8.98 0.99
CA SER A 241 -18.32 9.74 1.96
C SER A 241 -17.99 8.98 3.24
N PRO A 242 -18.95 8.30 3.92
CA PRO A 242 -18.64 7.50 5.11
C PRO A 242 -17.59 6.42 4.86
N PHE A 243 -17.63 5.77 3.70
CA PHE A 243 -16.64 4.76 3.34
C PHE A 243 -15.27 5.37 3.05
N ALA A 244 -15.22 6.44 2.26
CA ALA A 244 -13.97 7.13 1.92
C ALA A 244 -13.30 7.72 3.17
N GLU A 245 -14.07 8.27 4.11
CA GLU A 245 -13.59 8.77 5.39
C GLU A 245 -13.02 7.64 6.27
N SER A 246 -13.74 6.53 6.41
CA SER A 246 -13.25 5.35 7.13
C SER A 246 -11.94 4.81 6.55
N GLN A 247 -11.88 4.68 5.22
CA GLN A 247 -10.68 4.21 4.52
C GLN A 247 -9.52 5.21 4.68
N ARG A 248 -9.78 6.51 4.64
CA ARG A 248 -8.77 7.54 4.90
C ARG A 248 -8.22 7.43 6.32
N ASN A 249 -9.09 7.32 7.33
CA ASN A 249 -8.67 7.22 8.73
C ASN A 249 -7.79 5.98 8.96
N LEU A 250 -8.15 4.84 8.36
CA LEU A 250 -7.33 3.64 8.40
C LEU A 250 -5.94 3.87 7.79
N ILE A 251 -5.88 4.52 6.62
CA ILE A 251 -4.61 4.81 5.95
C ILE A 251 -3.77 5.82 6.75
N GLU A 252 -4.38 6.85 7.35
CA GLU A 252 -3.66 7.85 8.15
C GLU A 252 -3.06 7.21 9.42
N SER A 253 -3.76 6.28 10.07
CA SER A 253 -3.20 5.51 11.19
C SER A 253 -1.94 4.72 10.79
N ILE A 254 -1.98 4.04 9.64
CA ILE A 254 -0.81 3.31 9.11
C ILE A 254 0.28 4.31 8.66
N TRP A 255 -0.11 5.49 8.18
CA TRP A 255 0.82 6.54 7.72
C TRP A 255 1.69 7.07 8.84
N GLU A 256 1.14 7.22 10.06
CA GLU A 256 1.89 7.64 11.25
C GLU A 256 2.95 6.61 11.70
N GLU A 257 2.78 5.35 11.30
CA GLU A 257 3.73 4.26 11.55
C GLU A 257 4.69 4.03 10.39
N ALA A 258 4.33 4.46 9.19
CA ALA A 258 5.13 4.27 7.98
C ALA A 258 6.45 5.08 8.00
N ILE A 259 7.48 4.50 7.39
CA ILE A 259 8.84 5.03 7.37
C ILE A 259 8.99 6.00 6.18
N PRO A 260 9.53 7.23 6.36
CA PRO A 260 9.80 8.14 5.24
C PRO A 260 10.65 7.51 4.13
N PHE A 261 10.32 7.81 2.87
CA PHE A 261 11.01 7.24 1.71
C PHE A 261 12.53 7.41 1.75
N GLU A 262 13.03 8.58 2.13
CA GLU A 262 14.48 8.84 2.19
C GLU A 262 15.22 7.88 3.13
N LEU A 263 14.60 7.52 4.25
CA LEU A 263 15.17 6.56 5.21
C LEU A 263 15.01 5.13 4.68
N ALA A 264 13.80 4.76 4.29
CA ALA A 264 13.50 3.42 3.79
C ALA A 264 14.30 3.08 2.53
N SER A 265 14.58 4.06 1.66
CA SER A 265 15.33 3.86 0.43
C SER A 265 16.76 3.36 0.68
N LYS A 266 17.40 3.77 1.78
CA LYS A 266 18.74 3.31 2.17
C LYS A 266 18.79 1.83 2.51
N ARG A 267 17.71 1.27 3.06
CA ARG A 267 17.56 -0.17 3.29
C ARG A 267 17.69 -0.99 2.00
N PHE A 268 17.14 -0.47 0.91
CA PHE A 268 17.13 -1.16 -0.38
C PHE A 268 18.32 -0.80 -1.28
N THR A 269 18.94 0.36 -1.11
CA THR A 269 20.06 0.84 -1.94
C THR A 269 21.43 0.63 -1.29
N GLU A 270 21.58 0.98 -0.02
CA GLU A 270 22.84 0.92 0.75
C GLU A 270 22.96 -0.35 1.60
N GLU A 271 21.90 -1.14 1.68
CA GLU A 271 21.84 -2.34 2.52
C GLU A 271 22.10 -2.05 4.00
N ARG A 272 21.54 -0.93 4.50
CA ARG A 272 21.57 -0.52 5.91
C ARG A 272 20.17 -0.25 6.43
N ILE A 273 19.89 -0.69 7.66
CA ILE A 273 18.64 -0.33 8.30
C ILE A 273 18.83 1.00 9.03
N VAL A 274 17.93 1.96 8.83
CA VAL A 274 18.01 3.31 9.40
C VAL A 274 16.63 3.81 9.85
N ASP A 275 15.69 2.89 10.05
CA ASP A 275 14.33 3.25 10.42
C ASP A 275 14.31 3.83 11.84
N PRO A 276 13.46 4.83 12.11
CA PRO A 276 13.42 5.50 13.40
C PRO A 276 12.91 4.57 14.50
N LEU A 277 13.55 4.59 15.67
CA LEU A 277 13.05 3.93 16.87
C LEU A 277 11.94 4.78 17.50
N LYS A 278 10.78 4.16 17.75
CA LYS A 278 9.68 4.79 18.48
C LYS A 278 9.81 4.49 19.96
N LEU A 279 9.72 5.54 20.77
CA LEU A 279 9.77 5.43 22.21
C LEU A 279 8.36 5.24 22.77
N THR A 280 8.09 4.10 23.40
CA THR A 280 6.84 3.86 24.12
C THR A 280 7.01 4.30 25.57
N LEU A 281 6.25 5.31 25.97
CA LEU A 281 6.18 5.74 27.37
C LEU A 281 5.22 4.83 28.15
N ASP A 282 5.46 4.66 29.45
CA ASP A 282 4.55 3.92 30.31
C ASP A 282 3.13 4.50 30.30
N GLY A 283 2.14 3.62 30.45
CA GLY A 283 0.73 4.01 30.56
C GLY A 283 0.42 4.80 31.84
N GLY A 284 -0.68 5.56 31.81
CA GLY A 284 -1.19 6.33 32.95
C GLY A 284 -1.32 7.82 32.66
N SER A 285 -1.79 8.56 33.66
CA SER A 285 -1.96 10.02 33.57
C SER A 285 -0.62 10.70 33.85
N PHE A 286 0.00 11.28 32.81
CA PHE A 286 1.19 12.13 32.98
C PHE A 286 0.91 13.34 33.88
N LEU A 287 -0.36 13.77 33.95
CA LEU A 287 -0.79 14.84 34.83
C LEU A 287 -0.72 14.43 36.31
N ASP A 288 -1.09 13.20 36.64
CA ASP A 288 -1.02 12.73 38.03
C ASP A 288 0.43 12.43 38.42
N ARG A 289 1.23 11.84 37.51
CA ARG A 289 2.67 11.67 37.71
C ARG A 289 3.38 12.99 38.01
N ILE A 290 3.09 14.05 37.25
CA ILE A 290 3.71 15.36 37.52
C ILE A 290 3.18 16.00 38.82
N ARG A 291 1.93 15.74 39.22
CA ARG A 291 1.41 16.16 40.53
C ARG A 291 2.14 15.46 41.66
N ASP A 292 2.33 14.15 41.59
CA ASP A 292 3.05 13.36 42.59
C ASP A 292 4.49 13.87 42.76
N VAL A 293 5.17 14.08 41.63
CA VAL A 293 6.54 14.58 41.60
C VAL A 293 6.65 15.98 42.19
N LEU A 294 5.68 16.85 41.87
CA LEU A 294 5.62 18.22 42.40
C LEU A 294 4.98 18.28 43.80
N GLN A 295 4.53 17.14 44.34
CA GLN A 295 3.82 17.03 45.62
C GLN A 295 2.58 17.94 45.70
N ILE A 296 1.86 18.09 44.57
CA ILE A 296 0.63 18.87 44.48
C ILE A 296 -0.51 18.02 45.02
N SER A 297 -1.28 18.55 45.98
CA SER A 297 -2.45 17.88 46.55
C SER A 297 -3.51 17.56 45.48
N GLU A 298 -4.10 16.37 45.56
CA GLU A 298 -5.13 15.90 44.60
C GLU A 298 -6.41 16.76 44.65
N GLU A 299 -6.74 17.33 45.81
CA GLU A 299 -7.89 18.21 45.98
C GLU A 299 -7.53 19.65 45.60
N LEU A 300 -8.05 20.10 44.46
CA LEU A 300 -8.13 21.54 44.16
C LEU A 300 -9.17 22.18 45.10
N PRO A 301 -8.91 23.36 45.68
CA PRO A 301 -9.89 24.02 46.53
C PRO A 301 -11.21 24.26 45.78
N GLU A 302 -12.32 23.70 46.28
CA GLU A 302 -13.65 23.85 45.66
C GLU A 302 -14.22 25.27 45.80
N SER A 303 -13.64 26.10 46.67
CA SER A 303 -14.02 27.49 46.86
C SER A 303 -12.80 28.39 46.74
N ASP A 304 -13.02 29.56 46.13
CA ASP A 304 -11.99 30.58 45.91
C ASP A 304 -11.41 31.00 47.26
N THR A 305 -10.22 30.49 47.59
CA THR A 305 -9.56 30.78 48.85
C THR A 305 -9.25 32.27 48.91
N PRO A 306 -9.61 33.00 49.98
CA PRO A 306 -9.33 34.42 50.08
C PRO A 306 -7.85 34.72 49.85
N PHE A 307 -7.56 35.79 49.11
CA PHE A 307 -6.18 36.19 48.80
C PHE A 307 -5.33 36.23 50.08
N ASN A 308 -4.35 35.33 50.15
CA ASN A 308 -3.41 35.24 51.26
C ASN A 308 -2.04 35.75 50.79
N LEU A 309 -1.66 36.92 51.32
CA LEU A 309 -0.40 37.58 50.97
C LEU A 309 0.81 36.70 51.31
N ASP A 310 0.78 35.95 52.42
CA ASP A 310 1.88 35.08 52.83
C ASP A 310 2.01 33.87 51.90
N ALA A 311 0.89 33.27 51.47
CA ALA A 311 0.89 32.18 50.49
C ALA A 311 1.34 32.65 49.08
N PHE A 312 0.91 33.85 48.67
CA PHE A 312 1.34 34.49 47.43
C PHE A 312 2.85 34.80 47.42
N MET A 313 3.37 35.32 48.53
CA MET A 313 4.81 35.59 48.68
C MET A 313 5.63 34.30 48.78
N ALA A 314 5.11 33.23 49.41
CA ALA A 314 5.76 31.92 49.47
C ALA A 314 5.85 31.24 48.09
N SER A 315 4.74 31.21 47.34
CA SER A 315 4.69 30.64 45.98
C SER A 315 5.54 31.39 44.95
N GLY A 316 5.72 32.71 45.11
CA GLY A 316 6.58 33.52 44.23
C GLY A 316 8.09 33.33 44.45
N LEU A 317 8.50 32.80 45.60
CA LEU A 317 9.91 32.55 45.96
C LEU A 317 10.31 31.08 45.82
N GLU A 318 9.35 30.17 45.91
CA GLU A 318 9.56 28.74 45.72
C GLU A 318 9.45 28.38 44.23
N ILE A 319 10.56 28.48 43.49
CA ILE A 319 10.79 27.43 42.49
C ILE A 319 10.73 26.14 43.29
N SER A 320 9.62 25.40 43.18
CA SER A 320 9.34 24.19 43.96
C SER A 320 10.64 23.42 44.16
N ASP A 321 11.02 23.15 45.41
CA ASP A 321 12.24 22.41 45.69
C ASP A 321 12.22 21.05 44.98
N ALA A 322 11.03 20.52 44.67
CA ALA A 322 10.85 19.38 43.78
C ALA A 322 11.30 19.65 42.33
N ARG A 323 11.02 20.83 41.74
CA ARG A 323 11.57 21.24 40.43
C ARG A 323 13.08 21.39 40.46
N LYS A 324 13.67 21.91 41.54
CA LYS A 324 15.14 22.00 41.66
C LYS A 324 15.76 20.60 41.77
N LYS A 325 15.15 19.70 42.57
CA LYS A 325 15.56 18.30 42.70
C LYS A 325 15.45 17.53 41.39
N LEU A 326 14.39 17.75 40.61
CA LEU A 326 14.24 17.22 39.26
C LEU A 326 15.31 17.74 38.29
N GLY A 327 15.65 19.03 38.38
CA GLY A 327 16.71 19.60 37.54
C GLY A 327 18.12 19.08 37.88
N THR A 328 18.33 18.58 39.10
CA THR A 328 19.59 17.98 39.55
C THR A 328 19.60 16.45 39.49
N GLY A 329 18.43 15.83 39.47
CA GLY A 329 18.25 14.38 39.40
C GLY A 329 18.49 13.93 37.97
N GLY A 330 19.53 13.11 37.78
CA GLY A 330 19.93 12.64 36.46
C GLY A 330 18.94 11.63 35.87
N ILE A 331 19.50 10.55 35.32
CA ILE A 331 18.81 9.50 34.57
C ILE A 331 17.67 8.86 35.39
N SER A 332 17.81 8.75 36.72
CA SER A 332 16.78 8.26 37.65
C SER A 332 15.50 9.10 37.70
N SER A 333 15.54 10.39 37.34
CA SER A 333 14.34 11.25 37.30
C SER A 333 13.46 11.00 36.07
N LEU A 334 14.02 10.43 35.00
CA LEU A 334 13.25 10.07 33.79
C LEU A 334 12.33 8.88 34.07
N ASN A 335 12.78 7.91 34.87
CA ASN A 335 11.93 6.80 35.34
C ASN A 335 10.67 7.31 36.06
N THR A 336 10.76 8.43 36.80
CA THR A 336 9.60 9.00 37.50
C THR A 336 8.51 9.52 36.54
N PHE A 337 8.90 9.90 35.32
CA PHE A 337 7.96 10.27 34.26
C PHE A 337 7.44 9.08 33.44
N GLY A 338 7.78 7.84 33.82
CA GLY A 338 7.39 6.65 33.08
C GLY A 338 8.24 6.38 31.83
N ILE A 339 9.48 6.88 31.84
CA ILE A 339 10.48 6.56 30.82
C ILE A 339 11.40 5.50 31.42
N ASP A 340 11.15 4.23 31.14
CA ASP A 340 12.02 3.14 31.57
C ASP A 340 13.28 3.07 30.69
N ILE A 341 14.38 3.62 31.19
CA ILE A 341 15.66 3.68 30.47
C ILE A 341 16.24 2.28 30.18
N GLY A 342 15.94 1.27 31.01
CA GLY A 342 16.34 -0.10 30.73
C GLY A 342 15.72 -0.59 29.42
N SER A 343 14.38 -0.57 29.36
CA SER A 343 13.63 -0.91 28.15
C SER A 343 14.10 -0.14 26.91
N LEU A 344 14.45 1.15 27.05
CA LEU A 344 15.01 1.94 25.94
C LEU A 344 16.36 1.39 25.45
N LEU A 345 17.29 1.16 26.38
CA LEU A 345 18.60 0.63 26.05
C LEU A 345 18.51 -0.74 25.40
N ARG A 346 17.58 -1.59 25.88
CA ARG A 346 17.30 -2.88 25.26
C ARG A 346 16.70 -2.76 23.86
N GLN A 347 15.77 -1.82 23.63
CA GLN A 347 15.26 -1.56 22.28
C GLN A 347 16.36 -1.09 21.31
N VAL A 348 17.26 -0.23 21.79
CA VAL A 348 18.43 0.21 21.02
C VAL A 348 19.36 -0.97 20.74
N GLY A 349 19.63 -1.80 21.76
CA GLY A 349 20.42 -3.02 21.62
C GLY A 349 19.82 -3.95 20.57
N ASN A 350 18.53 -4.27 20.67
CA ASN A 350 17.80 -5.10 19.71
C ASN A 350 17.96 -4.57 18.28
N ARG A 351 17.89 -3.25 18.09
CA ARG A 351 18.06 -2.62 16.78
C ARG A 351 19.47 -2.74 16.23
N ILE A 352 20.48 -2.51 17.06
CA ILE A 352 21.89 -2.73 16.70
C ILE A 352 22.08 -4.21 16.31
N GLY A 353 21.46 -5.11 17.06
CA GLY A 353 21.48 -6.54 16.78
C GLY A 353 20.85 -6.92 15.43
N GLU A 354 19.69 -6.34 15.10
CA GLU A 354 19.05 -6.49 13.79
C GLU A 354 19.93 -5.97 12.65
N GLU A 355 20.55 -4.80 12.83
CA GLU A 355 21.46 -4.22 11.85
C GLU A 355 22.71 -5.09 11.63
N LEU A 356 23.27 -5.65 12.71
CA LEU A 356 24.36 -6.61 12.65
C LEU A 356 23.95 -7.86 11.86
N ALA A 357 22.83 -8.48 12.20
CA ALA A 357 22.29 -9.64 11.49
C ALA A 357 22.07 -9.34 10.00
N PHE A 358 21.54 -8.15 9.69
CA PHE A 358 21.32 -7.71 8.32
C PHE A 358 22.63 -7.51 7.55
N SER A 359 23.69 -7.01 8.19
CA SER A 359 25.01 -6.87 7.57
C SER A 359 25.66 -8.22 7.25
N LEU A 360 25.46 -9.21 8.13
CA LEU A 360 25.99 -10.57 8.03
C LEU A 360 25.10 -11.51 7.20
N ARG A 361 23.98 -11.03 6.62
CA ARG A 361 22.99 -11.87 5.93
C ARG A 361 23.50 -12.67 4.73
N LYS A 362 24.70 -12.35 4.21
CA LYS A 362 25.34 -13.08 3.11
C LYS A 362 25.97 -14.41 3.57
N ILE A 363 26.09 -14.62 4.87
CA ILE A 363 26.56 -15.87 5.45
C ILE A 363 25.36 -16.82 5.52
N ASP A 364 25.45 -17.94 4.79
CA ASP A 364 24.38 -18.94 4.75
C ASP A 364 24.46 -19.90 5.95
N GLY A 365 25.67 -20.25 6.40
CA GLY A 365 25.90 -21.19 7.50
C GLY A 365 25.59 -20.62 8.89
N HIS A 366 24.86 -21.38 9.71
CA HIS A 366 24.53 -20.98 11.08
C HIS A 366 25.76 -20.85 11.99
N VAL A 367 26.70 -21.79 11.90
CA VAL A 367 27.92 -21.77 12.73
C VAL A 367 28.80 -20.59 12.32
N GLU A 368 28.99 -20.37 11.02
CA GLU A 368 29.78 -19.24 10.49
C GLU A 368 29.16 -17.89 10.87
N PHE A 369 27.82 -17.79 10.85
CA PHE A 369 27.13 -16.59 11.29
C PHE A 369 27.34 -16.33 12.79
N LEU A 370 27.21 -17.37 13.62
CA LEU A 370 27.39 -17.25 15.06
C LEU A 370 28.85 -16.90 15.40
N SER A 371 29.84 -17.50 14.73
CA SER A 371 31.25 -17.17 14.95
C SER A 371 31.56 -15.71 14.62
N GLU A 372 31.08 -15.20 13.48
CA GLU A 372 31.28 -13.80 13.10
C GLU A 372 30.56 -12.83 14.04
N MET A 373 29.38 -13.22 14.54
CA MET A 373 28.68 -12.45 15.58
C MET A 373 29.48 -12.38 16.88
N MET A 374 30.02 -13.51 17.34
CA MET A 374 30.84 -13.58 18.56
C MET A 374 32.14 -12.79 18.41
N ASP A 375 32.84 -12.95 17.28
CA ASP A 375 34.06 -12.18 16.97
C ASP A 375 33.78 -10.67 16.96
N TRP A 376 32.65 -10.25 16.40
CA TRP A 376 32.24 -8.84 16.41
C TRP A 376 31.98 -8.33 17.83
N TYR A 377 31.27 -9.12 18.64
CA TYR A 377 30.91 -8.78 20.01
C TYR A 377 32.14 -8.64 20.91
N GLU A 378 33.09 -9.58 20.81
CA GLU A 378 34.37 -9.53 21.52
C GLU A 378 35.25 -8.39 21.02
N TYR A 379 35.35 -8.17 19.70
CA TYR A 379 36.11 -7.06 19.11
C TYR A 379 35.57 -5.69 19.53
N ALA A 380 34.26 -5.56 19.69
CA ALA A 380 33.61 -4.35 20.20
C ALA A 380 33.85 -4.13 21.71
N GLY A 381 34.38 -5.14 22.43
CA GLY A 381 34.68 -5.07 23.85
C GLY A 381 33.45 -5.20 24.75
N LEU A 382 32.38 -5.85 24.26
CA LEU A 382 31.09 -5.98 24.95
C LEU A 382 31.03 -7.19 25.91
N GLY A 383 32.08 -8.02 25.93
CA GLY A 383 32.18 -9.21 26.78
C GLY A 383 32.68 -10.42 26.00
N GLU A 384 32.65 -11.59 26.64
CA GLU A 384 33.00 -12.87 26.03
C GLU A 384 31.73 -13.72 25.83
N LEU A 385 31.64 -14.38 24.68
CA LEU A 385 30.55 -15.29 24.35
C LEU A 385 31.09 -16.70 24.17
N SER A 386 30.49 -17.66 24.88
CA SER A 386 30.78 -19.07 24.67
C SER A 386 29.54 -19.82 24.21
N TYR A 387 29.71 -20.83 23.36
CA TYR A 387 28.63 -21.72 22.98
C TYR A 387 28.91 -23.14 23.45
N ASP A 388 27.86 -23.85 23.83
CA ASP A 388 27.92 -25.24 24.22
C ASP A 388 26.69 -25.97 23.67
N ALA A 389 26.82 -27.27 23.43
CA ALA A 389 25.85 -28.08 22.72
C ALA A 389 25.55 -29.37 23.49
N ASP A 390 25.12 -29.24 24.76
CA ASP A 390 24.70 -30.40 25.55
C ASP A 390 23.69 -30.01 26.65
N PRO A 391 22.43 -30.49 26.67
CA PRO A 391 21.69 -31.25 25.63
C PRO A 391 21.02 -30.36 24.55
N ILE A 392 21.08 -29.04 24.68
CA ILE A 392 20.51 -28.04 23.74
C ILE A 392 21.61 -27.03 23.41
N PHE A 393 21.69 -26.57 22.15
CA PHE A 393 22.63 -25.53 21.77
C PHE A 393 22.30 -24.23 22.50
N HIS A 394 23.29 -23.67 23.22
CA HIS A 394 23.09 -22.45 23.97
C HIS A 394 24.31 -21.54 23.93
N ILE A 395 24.04 -20.23 23.95
CA ILE A 395 25.04 -19.17 24.02
C ILE A 395 25.06 -18.64 25.44
N LYS A 396 26.22 -18.70 26.10
CA LYS A 396 26.46 -18.16 27.44
C LYS A 396 27.10 -16.79 27.30
N VAL A 397 26.53 -15.82 28.00
CA VAL A 397 27.01 -14.45 28.02
C VAL A 397 27.76 -14.21 29.31
N HIS A 398 29.01 -13.76 29.20
CA HIS A 398 29.87 -13.38 30.32
C HIS A 398 29.95 -11.86 30.39
N LEU A 399 29.17 -11.24 31.27
CA LEU A 399 29.16 -9.79 31.53
C LEU A 399 29.67 -9.48 32.94
N LEU A 400 30.60 -8.54 33.05
CA LEU A 400 31.08 -8.02 34.34
C LEU A 400 30.10 -6.93 34.82
N LEU A 401 29.25 -7.27 35.79
CA LEU A 401 28.36 -6.30 36.43
C LEU A 401 29.08 -5.52 37.54
N ASP A 402 29.19 -4.20 37.40
CA ASP A 402 29.49 -3.31 38.51
C ASP A 402 28.19 -3.06 39.31
N ALA A 403 27.98 -3.86 40.36
CA ALA A 403 26.67 -4.02 41.01
C ALA A 403 26.24 -2.91 42.00
N ASP A 404 26.99 -1.82 42.18
CA ASP A 404 26.84 -0.97 43.38
C ASP A 404 26.32 0.46 43.17
N ASN A 405 25.92 0.89 41.96
CA ASN A 405 25.39 2.25 41.75
C ASN A 405 24.06 2.29 40.98
N SER A 406 22.97 2.54 41.71
CA SER A 406 21.61 2.75 41.15
C SER A 406 21.46 4.00 40.26
N ASP A 407 22.47 4.86 40.20
CA ASP A 407 22.51 6.07 39.35
C ASP A 407 23.26 5.86 38.03
N GLN A 408 23.77 4.65 37.75
CA GLN A 408 24.44 4.33 36.49
C GLN A 408 23.46 3.81 35.43
N LEU A 409 23.77 4.07 34.15
CA LEU A 409 23.00 3.54 33.02
C LEU A 409 23.09 2.00 33.00
N PRO A 410 21.97 1.28 32.86
CA PRO A 410 21.98 -0.18 32.76
C PRO A 410 22.47 -0.61 31.36
N LEU A 411 23.76 -0.42 31.08
CA LEU A 411 24.37 -0.74 29.78
C LEU A 411 24.28 -2.24 29.45
N TRP A 412 24.23 -3.09 30.48
CA TRP A 412 24.00 -4.53 30.30
C TRP A 412 22.69 -4.84 29.57
N GLU A 413 21.66 -3.98 29.66
CA GLU A 413 20.41 -4.16 28.91
C GLU A 413 20.59 -3.88 27.41
N LEU A 414 21.48 -2.95 27.06
CA LEU A 414 21.87 -2.71 25.68
C LEU A 414 22.67 -3.89 25.13
N ASP A 415 23.68 -4.33 25.88
CA ASP A 415 24.60 -5.39 25.48
C ASP A 415 23.85 -6.73 25.27
N ASP A 416 22.98 -7.08 26.22
CA ASP A 416 22.07 -8.23 26.14
C ASP A 416 21.06 -8.10 24.99
N GLY A 417 20.54 -6.88 24.77
CA GLY A 417 19.66 -6.58 23.64
C GLY A 417 20.32 -6.76 22.27
N ILE A 418 21.61 -6.47 22.12
CA ILE A 418 22.33 -6.71 20.85
C ILE A 418 22.28 -8.19 20.48
N ILE A 419 22.55 -9.07 21.45
CA ILE A 419 22.54 -10.52 21.25
C ILE A 419 21.13 -10.99 20.89
N GLU A 420 20.13 -10.57 21.68
CA GLU A 420 18.72 -10.91 21.45
C GLU A 420 18.25 -10.47 20.06
N GLY A 421 18.50 -9.22 19.69
CA GLY A 421 18.13 -8.67 18.38
C GLY A 421 18.78 -9.40 17.21
N THR A 422 20.08 -9.73 17.31
CA THR A 422 20.79 -10.47 16.26
C THR A 422 20.23 -11.89 16.08
N LEU A 423 19.98 -12.60 17.18
CA LEU A 423 19.44 -13.96 17.14
C LEU A 423 17.99 -13.97 16.62
N LEU A 424 17.11 -13.12 17.16
CA LEU A 424 15.72 -13.03 16.70
C LEU A 424 15.64 -12.66 15.21
N SER A 425 16.42 -11.67 14.77
CA SER A 425 16.42 -11.25 13.36
C SER A 425 16.83 -12.37 12.41
N ARG A 426 17.80 -13.22 12.80
CA ARG A 426 18.28 -14.33 11.96
C ARG A 426 17.35 -15.55 11.98
N TYR A 427 16.83 -15.90 13.16
CA TYR A 427 16.20 -17.21 13.38
C TYR A 427 14.67 -17.14 13.49
N SER A 428 14.05 -16.01 13.85
CA SER A 428 12.59 -15.92 14.00
C SER A 428 11.80 -16.11 12.69
N SER A 429 12.44 -15.95 11.53
CA SER A 429 11.83 -16.31 10.24
C SER A 429 11.81 -17.82 9.96
N MET A 430 12.60 -18.61 10.71
CA MET A 430 12.61 -20.06 10.62
C MET A 430 11.62 -20.62 11.64
N LYS A 431 10.57 -21.31 11.17
CA LYS A 431 9.57 -21.98 12.05
C LYS A 431 10.19 -23.02 13.00
N GLU A 432 11.44 -23.38 12.74
CA GLU A 432 12.19 -24.44 13.38
C GLU A 432 13.05 -23.97 14.56
N VAL A 433 13.11 -22.68 14.92
CA VAL A 433 14.00 -22.23 16.01
C VAL A 433 13.26 -21.39 17.05
N ILE A 434 13.21 -21.89 18.29
CA ILE A 434 12.71 -21.15 19.46
C ILE A 434 13.92 -20.63 20.24
N ILE A 435 13.95 -19.32 20.48
CA ILE A 435 14.96 -18.66 21.31
C ILE A 435 14.38 -18.47 22.71
N GLU A 436 14.96 -19.16 23.70
CA GLU A 436 14.59 -18.99 25.10
C GLU A 436 15.73 -18.33 25.87
N ARG A 437 15.45 -17.16 26.47
CA ARG A 437 16.39 -16.45 27.35
C ARG A 437 16.18 -16.90 28.79
N ILE A 438 17.23 -17.41 29.43
CA ILE A 438 17.27 -17.77 30.85
C ILE A 438 18.27 -16.87 31.55
N GLN A 439 17.81 -16.12 32.54
CA GLN A 439 18.68 -15.32 33.41
C GLN A 439 19.21 -16.18 34.55
N SER A 440 20.54 -16.19 34.73
CA SER A 440 21.19 -16.98 35.77
C SER A 440 21.21 -16.17 37.08
N ALA A 441 20.41 -16.58 38.06
CA ALA A 441 20.34 -15.91 39.36
C ALA A 441 21.48 -16.30 40.33
N ASP A 442 22.09 -17.48 40.14
CA ASP A 442 22.97 -18.11 41.15
C ASP A 442 24.42 -18.36 40.67
N ASN A 443 24.77 -18.06 39.41
CA ASN A 443 26.09 -18.34 38.85
C ASN A 443 26.88 -17.04 38.58
N LYS A 444 28.02 -16.85 39.24
CA LYS A 444 28.87 -15.65 39.06
C LYS A 444 29.59 -15.61 37.72
N ASP A 445 29.76 -16.77 37.10
CA ASP A 445 30.46 -16.90 35.83
C ASP A 445 29.50 -16.86 34.64
N GLU A 446 28.17 -16.82 34.80
CA GLU A 446 27.21 -16.83 33.68
C GLU A 446 26.11 -15.81 33.95
N PHE A 447 26.03 -14.75 33.14
CA PHE A 447 25.04 -13.69 33.31
C PHE A 447 23.66 -14.10 32.76
N CYS A 448 23.63 -14.54 31.51
CA CYS A 448 22.43 -15.06 30.87
C CYS A 448 22.78 -16.14 29.84
N ARG A 449 21.78 -16.94 29.51
CA ARG A 449 21.86 -18.00 28.50
C ARG A 449 20.75 -17.84 27.48
N TYR A 450 21.12 -17.89 26.20
CA TYR A 450 20.18 -18.01 25.09
C TYR A 450 20.18 -19.44 24.58
N ASN A 451 19.09 -20.17 24.82
CA ASN A 451 18.89 -21.51 24.25
C ASN A 451 18.30 -21.37 22.85
N LEU A 452 18.93 -22.01 21.87
CA LEU A 452 18.40 -22.16 20.53
C LEU A 452 17.83 -23.58 20.43
N VAL A 453 16.52 -23.71 20.66
CA VAL A 453 15.82 -24.99 20.52
C VAL A 453 15.44 -25.14 19.05
N LEU A 454 16.15 -26.01 18.36
CA LEU A 454 15.76 -26.48 17.03
C LEU A 454 14.56 -27.42 17.21
N SER A 455 13.41 -27.04 16.70
CA SER A 455 12.27 -27.94 16.51
C SER A 455 12.73 -29.05 15.56
N ASP A 456 12.93 -30.26 16.06
CA ASP A 456 13.06 -31.43 15.19
C ASP A 456 11.77 -31.57 14.38
N ASP A 457 11.84 -31.29 13.08
CA ASP A 457 10.77 -31.59 12.14
C ASP A 457 10.51 -33.11 12.15
N ASN A 458 9.22 -33.46 12.26
CA ASN A 458 8.68 -34.78 11.98
C ASN A 458 8.19 -34.84 10.53
#